data_AF-A0A8B6CEA2-F1
#
_entry.id   AF-A0A8B6CEA2-F1
#
_cell.length_a   1.000
_cell.length_b   1.000
_cell.length_c   1.000
_cell.angle_alpha   90.00
_cell.angle_beta   90.00
_cell.angle_gamma   90.00
#
_symmetry.space_group_name_H-M   'P 1'
#
loop_
_entity.id
_entity.type
_entity.pdbx_description
1 polymer ?
#
loop_
_entity_poly.entity_id
_entity_poly.type
_entity_poly.pdbx_seq_one_letter_code
_entity_poly.pdbx_strand_id
1 'polypeptide(L)'
;RKWYESLLAEDGLTLDSFKHKIKSLSLPGAYRKIVIKPGDVGWKLYRYNDVNVELALSDLDKLQKKAEPSYEADGQFKALKIEMTLPSSCYATMALREVLKIDTSASYQSTLNVT
;
A
#
# COMPACT_ATOMS: atom_id res chain seq x y z
N ARG A 1 3.05 -26.37 -11.51
CA ARG A 1 3.92 -26.32 -12.69
C ARG A 1 3.11 -26.17 -13.98
N LYS A 2 2.21 -27.12 -14.30
CA LYS A 2 1.33 -27.05 -15.48
C LYS A 2 0.58 -25.72 -15.65
N TRP A 3 0.03 -25.17 -14.56
CA TRP A 3 -0.66 -23.88 -14.61
C TRP A 3 0.23 -22.72 -15.10
N TYR A 4 1.49 -22.65 -14.65
CA TYR A 4 2.43 -21.62 -15.13
C TYR A 4 2.78 -21.82 -16.61
N GLU A 5 2.93 -23.07 -17.06
CA GLU A 5 3.19 -23.37 -18.48
C GLU A 5 2.02 -22.95 -19.36
N SER A 6 0.78 -23.22 -18.94
CA SER A 6 -0.42 -22.77 -19.65
C SER A 6 -0.55 -21.24 -19.69
N LEU A 7 -0.36 -20.58 -18.55
CA LEU A 7 -0.43 -19.11 -18.44
C LEU A 7 0.60 -18.43 -19.34
N LEU A 8 1.84 -18.93 -19.37
CA LEU A 8 2.88 -18.40 -20.24
C LEU A 8 2.58 -18.65 -21.73
N ALA A 9 2.00 -19.81 -22.06
CA ALA A 9 1.68 -20.16 -23.44
C ALA A 9 0.60 -19.25 -24.04
N GLU A 10 -0.29 -18.66 -23.23
CA GLU A 10 -1.27 -17.65 -23.69
C GLU A 10 -0.59 -16.41 -24.28
N ASP A 11 0.58 -16.04 -23.76
CA ASP A 11 1.43 -14.95 -24.27
C ASP A 11 2.51 -15.45 -25.26
N GLY A 12 2.46 -16.73 -25.66
CA GLY A 12 3.47 -17.34 -26.54
C GLY A 12 4.84 -17.56 -25.89
N LEU A 13 4.92 -17.54 -24.56
CA LEU A 13 6.14 -17.70 -23.79
C LEU A 13 6.32 -19.14 -23.28
N THR A 14 7.57 -19.51 -23.04
CA THR A 14 7.96 -20.76 -22.38
C THR A 14 8.86 -20.46 -21.19
N LEU A 15 9.12 -21.44 -20.32
CA LEU A 15 10.06 -21.27 -19.20
C LEU A 15 11.49 -20.96 -19.67
N ASP A 16 11.86 -21.35 -20.90
CA ASP A 16 13.17 -21.05 -21.48
C ASP A 16 13.25 -19.64 -22.08
N SER A 17 12.11 -18.98 -22.34
CA SER A 17 12.06 -17.61 -22.88
C SER A 17 12.71 -16.57 -21.96
N PHE A 18 12.90 -16.90 -20.68
CA PHE A 18 13.55 -16.03 -19.69
C PHE A 18 15.08 -16.10 -19.70
N LYS A 19 15.67 -17.02 -20.48
CA LYS A 19 17.12 -17.12 -20.68
C LYS A 19 17.54 -16.14 -21.77
N HIS A 20 18.47 -15.25 -21.45
CA HIS A 20 18.99 -14.28 -22.42
C HIS A 20 20.52 -14.38 -22.54
N LYS A 21 21.06 -14.20 -23.76
CA LYS A 21 22.51 -14.24 -24.02
C LYS A 21 23.25 -13.16 -23.22
N ILE A 22 22.66 -11.97 -23.12
CA ILE A 22 23.15 -10.88 -22.26
C ILE A 22 22.68 -11.17 -20.83
N LYS A 23 23.64 -11.47 -19.94
CA LYS A 23 23.38 -11.92 -18.55
C LYS A 23 22.50 -10.97 -17.73
N SER A 24 22.63 -9.66 -17.92
CA SER A 24 21.84 -8.65 -17.18
C SER A 24 20.35 -8.65 -17.56
N LEU A 25 19.99 -9.24 -18.69
CA LEU A 25 18.60 -9.37 -19.16
C LEU A 25 18.02 -10.76 -18.90
N SER A 26 18.82 -11.68 -18.33
CA SER A 26 18.36 -13.02 -17.96
C SER A 26 17.55 -12.94 -16.66
N LEU A 27 16.40 -13.60 -16.62
CA LEU A 27 15.51 -13.58 -15.45
C LEU A 27 15.55 -14.94 -14.74
N PRO A 28 16.42 -15.14 -13.73
CA PRO A 28 16.58 -16.44 -13.05
C PRO A 28 15.41 -16.80 -12.13
N GLY A 29 14.50 -15.84 -11.88
CA GLY A 29 13.40 -15.99 -10.94
C GLY A 29 13.79 -15.73 -9.48
N ALA A 30 12.77 -15.64 -8.63
CA ALA A 30 12.90 -15.49 -7.19
C ALA A 30 11.62 -16.01 -6.51
N TYR A 31 11.65 -16.10 -5.17
CA TYR A 31 10.48 -16.48 -4.39
C TYR A 31 9.89 -15.25 -3.70
N ARG A 32 8.56 -15.17 -3.66
CA ARG A 32 7.82 -14.11 -2.97
C ARG A 32 6.69 -14.75 -2.15
N LYS A 33 6.52 -14.28 -0.91
CA LYS A 33 5.38 -14.69 -0.09
C LYS A 33 4.08 -14.16 -0.69
N ILE A 34 3.07 -15.02 -0.78
CA ILE A 34 1.75 -14.67 -1.35
C ILE A 34 0.94 -13.81 -0.38
N VAL A 35 0.97 -14.17 0.92
CA VAL A 35 0.27 -13.45 1.99
C VAL A 35 1.28 -12.95 3.00
N ILE A 36 1.11 -11.69 3.42
CA ILE A 36 1.93 -11.03 4.44
C ILE A 36 1.01 -10.58 5.57
N LYS A 37 1.37 -10.92 6.80
CA LYS A 37 0.75 -10.35 8.00
C LYS A 37 1.61 -9.16 8.46
N PRO A 38 1.09 -7.92 8.44
CA PRO A 38 1.80 -6.77 8.98
C PRO A 38 2.09 -6.93 10.49
N GLY A 39 3.23 -6.38 10.94
CA GLY A 39 3.59 -6.29 12.36
C GLY A 39 3.12 -4.96 12.96
N ASP A 40 3.10 -4.88 14.30
CA ASP A 40 2.90 -3.65 15.08
C ASP A 40 1.72 -2.79 14.58
N VAL A 41 0.60 -3.45 14.32
CA VAL A 41 -0.58 -2.78 13.75
C VAL A 41 -1.30 -1.98 14.85
N GLY A 42 -1.38 -0.68 14.67
CA GLY A 42 -2.17 0.24 15.48
C GLY A 42 -3.12 1.06 14.60
N TRP A 43 -4.27 1.46 15.14
CA TRP A 43 -5.16 2.38 14.43
C TRP A 43 -5.91 3.29 15.39
N LYS A 44 -6.29 4.46 14.89
CA LYS A 44 -7.13 5.44 15.59
C LYS A 44 -8.10 6.08 14.60
N LEU A 45 -9.34 6.27 15.05
CA LEU A 45 -10.35 7.00 14.30
C LEU A 45 -10.40 8.44 14.79
N TYR A 46 -10.34 9.37 13.84
CA TYR A 46 -10.47 10.79 14.11
C TYR A 46 -11.70 11.34 13.43
N ARG A 47 -12.26 12.37 14.05
CA ARG A 47 -13.21 13.27 13.43
C ARG A 47 -12.60 14.66 13.42
N TYR A 48 -12.78 15.37 12.31
CA TYR A 48 -12.13 16.64 12.04
C TYR A 48 -12.98 17.50 11.11
N ASN A 49 -12.74 18.81 11.09
CA ASN A 49 -13.52 19.77 10.29
C ASN A 49 -12.73 20.40 9.13
N ASP A 50 -11.41 20.58 9.27
CA ASP A 50 -10.56 21.19 8.24
C ASP A 50 -9.73 20.14 7.49
N VAL A 51 -9.89 20.04 6.17
CA VAL A 51 -9.12 19.12 5.31
C VAL A 51 -7.64 19.44 5.21
N ASN A 52 -7.23 20.65 5.58
CA ASN A 52 -5.83 21.08 5.56
C ASN A 52 -5.12 20.80 6.90
N VAL A 53 -5.83 20.30 7.92
CA VAL A 53 -5.21 19.99 9.21
C VAL A 53 -4.39 18.69 9.11
N GLU A 54 -3.16 18.73 9.62
CA GLU A 54 -2.31 17.55 9.67
C GLU A 54 -2.79 16.59 10.77
N LEU A 55 -3.17 15.37 10.39
CA LEU A 55 -3.67 14.33 11.31
C LEU A 55 -2.58 13.35 11.77
N ALA A 56 -1.34 13.55 11.33
CA ALA A 56 -0.18 12.77 11.74
C ALA A 56 1.03 13.69 11.92
N LEU A 57 1.73 13.54 13.04
CA LEU A 57 2.95 14.30 13.32
C LEU A 57 4.14 13.73 12.55
N SER A 58 4.88 14.61 11.89
CA SER A 58 6.20 14.28 11.35
C SER A 58 7.23 14.11 12.46
N ASP A 59 8.39 13.57 12.13
CA ASP A 59 9.48 13.43 13.10
C ASP A 59 9.99 14.80 13.58
N LEU A 60 9.95 15.82 12.72
CA LEU A 60 10.31 17.20 13.10
C LEU A 60 9.32 17.78 14.12
N ASP A 61 8.02 17.54 13.94
CA ASP A 61 6.98 18.02 14.85
C ASP A 61 7.13 17.41 16.25
N LYS A 62 7.47 16.13 16.32
CA LYS A 62 7.75 15.43 17.58
C LYS A 62 8.98 16.01 18.29
N LEU A 63 10.05 16.31 17.55
CA LEU A 63 11.25 16.94 18.12
C LEU A 63 10.93 18.34 18.68
N GLN A 64 10.05 19.07 18.01
CA GLN A 64 9.56 20.38 18.47
C GLN A 64 8.48 20.27 19.56
N LYS A 65 8.11 19.05 19.98
CA LYS A 65 7.05 18.77 20.97
C LYS A 65 5.71 19.41 20.60
N LYS A 66 5.38 19.44 19.30
CA LYS A 66 4.03 19.82 18.87
C LYS A 66 3.00 18.83 19.44
N ALA A 67 1.82 19.35 19.76
CA ALA A 67 0.73 18.53 20.28
C ALA A 67 0.18 17.58 19.21
N GLU A 68 -0.26 16.39 19.62
CA GLU A 68 -0.99 15.48 18.73
C GLU A 68 -2.31 16.11 18.27
N PRO A 69 -2.79 15.78 17.06
CA PRO A 69 -4.07 16.26 16.56
C PRO A 69 -5.23 15.89 17.50
N SER A 70 -6.06 16.88 17.83
CA SER A 70 -7.20 16.69 18.71
C SER A 70 -8.36 15.97 18.01
N TYR A 71 -9.04 15.10 18.74
CA TYR A 71 -10.29 14.47 18.29
C TYR A 71 -11.46 15.44 18.46
N GLU A 72 -12.18 15.77 17.38
CA GLU A 72 -13.39 16.58 17.42
C GLU A 72 -14.63 15.70 17.35
N ALA A 73 -15.32 15.46 18.48
CA ALA A 73 -16.45 14.51 18.55
C ALA A 73 -17.54 14.72 17.49
N ASP A 74 -17.79 15.98 17.13
CA ASP A 74 -18.81 16.39 16.15
C ASP A 74 -18.22 16.77 14.78
N GLY A 75 -16.96 16.42 14.50
CA GLY A 75 -16.29 16.73 13.24
C GLY A 75 -17.05 16.19 12.02
N GLN A 76 -17.14 16.99 10.96
CA GLN A 76 -17.84 16.67 9.72
C GLN A 76 -17.21 15.48 9.00
N PHE A 77 -15.88 15.42 8.97
CA PHE A 77 -15.12 14.40 8.27
C PHE A 77 -14.62 13.32 9.24
N LYS A 78 -14.33 12.13 8.68
CA LYS A 78 -13.78 10.99 9.41
C LYS A 78 -12.45 10.59 8.78
N ALA A 79 -11.47 10.30 9.61
CA ALA A 79 -10.17 9.79 9.18
C ALA A 79 -9.81 8.51 9.96
N LEU A 80 -9.09 7.61 9.29
CA LEU A 80 -8.50 6.41 9.87
C LEU A 80 -6.97 6.55 9.83
N LYS A 81 -6.35 6.81 10.98
CA LYS A 81 -4.90 6.77 11.14
C LYS A 81 -4.48 5.32 11.36
N ILE A 82 -3.55 4.82 10.55
CA ILE A 82 -3.04 3.44 10.62
C ILE A 82 -1.53 3.50 10.83
N GLU A 83 -1.06 2.69 11.75
CA GLU A 83 0.35 2.42 12.01
C GLU A 83 0.58 0.92 11.74
N MET A 84 1.60 0.57 10.97
CA MET A 84 1.93 -0.82 10.69
C MET A 84 3.38 -0.95 10.21
N THR A 85 3.97 -2.11 10.48
CA THR A 85 5.30 -2.49 10.02
C THR A 85 5.19 -3.53 8.91
N LEU A 86 5.89 -3.29 7.79
CA LEU A 86 5.91 -4.21 6.65
C LEU A 86 7.33 -4.75 6.40
N PRO A 87 7.46 -6.02 5.98
CA PRO A 87 8.73 -6.55 5.48
C PRO A 87 9.20 -5.80 4.23
N SER A 88 10.47 -6.01 3.88
CA SER A 88 11.00 -5.55 2.59
C SER A 88 10.16 -6.10 1.42
N SER A 89 10.17 -5.35 0.32
CA SER A 89 9.44 -5.69 -0.91
C SER A 89 7.91 -5.77 -0.75
N CYS A 90 7.32 -5.20 0.30
CA CYS A 90 5.86 -5.12 0.50
C CYS A 90 5.33 -3.70 0.21
N TYR A 91 4.12 -3.61 -0.36
CA TYR A 91 3.48 -2.34 -0.70
C TYR A 91 2.38 -2.00 0.32
N ALA A 92 2.50 -0.86 1.00
CA ALA A 92 1.51 -0.39 1.97
C ALA A 92 0.12 -0.19 1.34
N THR A 93 0.07 0.25 0.08
CA THR A 93 -1.17 0.43 -0.68
C THR A 93 -1.97 -0.87 -0.81
N MET A 94 -1.32 -2.04 -0.85
CA MET A 94 -2.02 -3.33 -0.92
C MET A 94 -2.65 -3.72 0.41
N ALA A 95 -2.04 -3.33 1.53
CA ALA A 95 -2.66 -3.49 2.85
C ALA A 95 -3.86 -2.55 3.01
N LEU A 96 -3.74 -1.29 2.54
CA LEU A 96 -4.86 -0.35 2.52
C LEU A 96 -6.01 -0.82 1.62
N ARG A 97 -5.70 -1.38 0.44
CA ARG A 97 -6.70 -2.01 -0.44
C ARG A 97 -7.46 -3.12 0.25
N GLU A 98 -6.77 -3.95 1.04
CA GLU A 98 -7.41 -5.02 1.81
C GLU A 98 -8.31 -4.50 2.93
N VAL A 99 -7.94 -3.38 3.58
CA VAL A 99 -8.78 -2.74 4.60
C VAL A 99 -10.02 -2.09 3.99
N LEU A 100 -9.84 -1.31 2.92
CA LEU A 100 -10.90 -0.49 2.33
C LEU A 100 -11.79 -1.28 1.35
N LYS A 101 -11.29 -2.41 0.81
CA LYS A 101 -11.98 -3.23 -0.21
C LYS A 101 -12.35 -2.48 -1.49
N ILE A 102 -11.63 -1.41 -1.82
CA ILE A 102 -11.80 -0.60 -3.04
C ILE A 102 -10.51 -0.58 -3.88
N ASP A 103 -10.61 -0.16 -5.14
CA ASP A 103 -9.42 0.06 -5.96
C ASP A 103 -8.57 1.22 -5.39
N THR A 104 -7.25 1.04 -5.41
CA THR A 104 -6.26 2.03 -4.94
C THR A 104 -5.44 2.60 -6.11
N SER A 105 -5.85 2.35 -7.36
CA SER A 105 -5.24 2.95 -8.54
C SER A 105 -5.40 4.47 -8.52
N ALA A 106 -4.41 5.20 -9.04
CA ALA A 106 -4.46 6.66 -9.10
C ALA A 106 -5.66 7.16 -9.92
N SER A 107 -5.97 6.47 -11.02
CA SER A 107 -7.14 6.75 -11.85
C SER A 107 -8.44 6.65 -11.04
N TYR A 108 -8.66 5.54 -10.32
CA TYR A 108 -9.88 5.38 -9.53
C TYR A 108 -9.94 6.39 -8.38
N GLN A 109 -8.85 6.56 -7.62
CA GLN A 109 -8.82 7.48 -6.48
C GLN A 109 -9.06 8.95 -6.89
N SER A 110 -8.61 9.36 -8.08
CA SER A 110 -8.91 10.70 -8.61
C SER A 110 -10.42 10.94 -8.83
N THR A 111 -11.19 9.89 -9.11
CA THR A 111 -12.65 9.98 -9.28
C THR A 111 -13.41 10.09 -7.95
N LEU A 112 -12.77 9.81 -6.82
CA LEU A 112 -13.41 9.90 -5.50
C LEU A 112 -13.42 11.32 -4.93
N ASN A 113 -12.53 12.18 -5.43
CA ASN A 113 -12.38 13.58 -5.02
C ASN A 113 -12.95 14.54 -6.06
N VAL A 114 -14.17 14.30 -6.52
CA VAL A 114 -14.86 15.26 -7.41
C VAL A 114 -15.28 16.45 -6.56
N THR A 115 -14.67 17.60 -6.84
CA THR A 115 -15.14 18.91 -6.38
C THR A 115 -16.05 19.50 -7.43
#